data_AF-A0A1M5WYK7-F1
#
_entry.id   AF-A0A1M5WYK7-F1
#
_cell.length_a   1.000
_cell.length_b   1.000
_cell.length_c   1.000
_cell.angle_alpha   90.00
_cell.angle_beta   90.00
_cell.angle_gamma   90.00
#
_symmetry.space_group_name_H-M   'P 1'
#
loop_
_entity.id
_entity.type
_entity.pdbx_description
1 polymer ?
#
loop_
_entity_poly.entity_id
_entity_poly.type
_entity_poly.pdbx_seq_one_letter_code
_entity_poly.pdbx_strand_id
1 'polypeptide(L)'
;MNNYEALIRDHLAENLGILNPEYELIGKEHYIPKGITTKSFIDILARDRDNNYIIIEVKRSNQAERQAIHEIYKYVEAIKNKYKANASEIKAIIVSTSWEELLVPFSAFVNESDITVEGFHLEIDSGFKVISARKVIPCKTNKGRLFSPLHKCNLYNDERNLQKGLKDHHKKYKLKGFEDYVLFVLKAPESDEDDYKIRLAEMAGAITGSEPDYDYFGKVVLPKFMIYSAFHRLSTGQYKEILKRDLVIYEQTLDYLEFGEITDPEAIDEVLERNILGSLKPYFYSDECESAYPAKLVKILTEENWQILKIIRSDSLDQNTLLSDDKILSEMMGNTGVTNALLKDSFIIGDKAKFVQMKENLVNALKHNEVWKNHLKIFFEDIQSLEGYKFEIEILNTSHILLSFIFIVISEQRNEHLPRYITRVSKDSHEKFFLGTFKWSGKKPDLNGIIDRYFNGKAENLVMTLTWGGFDRNNDAVLEELGLTYESYVVEITDGQKEDFWFRNFRYEKIKFIEDGIYRFMNENKDFVDELVTIYEKHRFELKK
;
A
#
# COMPACT_ATOMS: atom_id res chain seq x y z
N MET A 1 -31.23 -28.76 -32.47
CA MET A 1 -31.27 -28.17 -31.11
C MET A 1 -31.85 -26.78 -31.25
N ASN A 2 -32.91 -26.45 -30.53
CA ASN A 2 -33.47 -25.10 -30.56
C ASN A 2 -32.41 -24.13 -30.04
N ASN A 3 -31.98 -23.18 -30.88
CA ASN A 3 -31.00 -22.17 -30.49
C ASN A 3 -31.72 -21.06 -29.72
N TYR A 4 -32.14 -21.35 -28.48
CA TYR A 4 -32.87 -20.41 -27.63
C TYR A 4 -32.10 -19.10 -27.36
N GLU A 5 -30.76 -19.14 -27.43
CA GLU A 5 -29.90 -17.95 -27.34
C GLU A 5 -30.17 -16.98 -28.48
N ALA A 6 -30.41 -17.50 -29.70
CA ALA A 6 -30.77 -16.69 -30.85
C ALA A 6 -32.13 -15.98 -30.67
N LEU A 7 -33.10 -16.60 -29.98
CA LEU A 7 -34.39 -15.95 -29.69
C LEU A 7 -34.23 -14.77 -28.74
N ILE A 8 -33.44 -14.95 -27.68
CA ILE A 8 -33.13 -13.88 -26.71
C ILE A 8 -32.38 -12.74 -27.40
N ARG A 9 -31.33 -13.07 -28.16
CA ARG A 9 -30.54 -12.10 -28.93
C ARG A 9 -31.39 -11.32 -29.91
N ASP A 10 -32.22 -12.00 -30.71
CA ASP A 10 -33.04 -11.34 -31.72
C ASP A 10 -34.06 -10.40 -31.08
N HIS A 11 -34.71 -10.82 -29.99
CA HIS A 11 -35.62 -9.95 -29.23
C HIS A 11 -34.90 -8.76 -28.59
N LEU A 12 -33.69 -8.98 -28.06
CA LEU A 12 -32.88 -7.92 -27.44
C LEU A 12 -32.38 -6.92 -28.47
N ALA A 13 -31.95 -7.36 -29.65
CA ALA A 13 -31.50 -6.50 -30.74
C ALA A 13 -32.60 -5.55 -31.24
N GLU A 14 -33.85 -5.99 -31.21
CA GLU A 14 -35.02 -5.16 -31.54
C GLU A 14 -35.38 -4.16 -30.43
N ASN A 15 -34.89 -4.39 -29.20
CA ASN A 15 -35.29 -3.64 -28.00
C ASN A 15 -34.09 -3.20 -27.14
N LEU A 16 -33.01 -2.74 -27.77
CA LEU A 16 -31.77 -2.34 -27.07
C LEU A 16 -31.98 -1.25 -26.00
N GLY A 17 -33.06 -0.47 -26.12
CA GLY A 17 -33.47 0.52 -25.13
C GLY A 17 -33.64 -0.03 -23.72
N ILE A 18 -33.85 -1.35 -23.57
CA ILE A 18 -33.92 -2.03 -22.27
C ILE A 18 -32.57 -2.05 -21.53
N LEU A 19 -31.46 -1.98 -22.27
CA LEU A 19 -30.11 -1.86 -21.70
C LEU A 19 -29.73 -0.39 -21.58
N ASN A 20 -29.94 0.38 -22.66
CA ASN A 20 -29.72 1.81 -22.69
C ASN A 20 -30.56 2.44 -23.84
N PRO A 21 -31.39 3.47 -23.57
CA PRO A 21 -32.23 4.10 -24.59
C PRO A 21 -31.45 4.77 -25.72
N GLU A 22 -30.16 5.05 -25.55
CA GLU A 22 -29.30 5.70 -26.54
C GLU A 22 -28.60 4.70 -27.49
N TYR A 23 -28.82 3.38 -27.33
CA TYR A 23 -28.20 2.38 -28.21
C TYR A 23 -28.96 2.19 -29.51
N GLU A 24 -28.24 2.27 -30.62
CA GLU A 24 -28.75 2.03 -31.96
C GLU A 24 -28.11 0.79 -32.58
N LEU A 25 -28.94 -0.13 -33.10
CA LEU A 25 -28.48 -1.38 -33.69
C LEU A 25 -27.69 -1.15 -34.98
N ILE A 26 -26.49 -1.72 -35.08
CA ILE A 26 -25.72 -1.83 -36.33
C ILE A 26 -26.05 -3.17 -37.02
N GLY A 27 -26.07 -4.26 -36.26
CA GLY A 27 -26.38 -5.58 -36.81
C GLY A 27 -26.40 -6.69 -35.75
N LYS A 28 -27.10 -7.77 -36.06
CA LYS A 28 -27.10 -9.03 -35.29
C LYS A 28 -26.29 -10.10 -36.03
N GLU A 29 -25.67 -11.03 -35.29
CA GLU A 29 -24.70 -11.99 -35.83
C GLU A 29 -23.69 -11.31 -36.75
N HIS A 30 -23.21 -10.14 -36.32
CA HIS A 30 -22.45 -9.24 -37.18
C HIS A 30 -21.13 -9.89 -37.59
N TYR A 31 -21.05 -10.21 -38.88
CA TYR A 31 -19.92 -10.93 -39.44
C TYR A 31 -18.70 -10.00 -39.56
N ILE A 32 -17.62 -10.42 -38.93
CA ILE A 32 -16.29 -9.86 -39.15
C ILE A 32 -15.47 -10.89 -39.92
N PRO A 33 -15.07 -10.56 -41.18
CA PRO A 33 -14.21 -11.41 -41.98
C PRO A 33 -12.93 -11.77 -41.24
N LYS A 34 -12.37 -12.94 -41.58
CA LYS A 34 -11.14 -13.45 -40.99
C LYS A 34 -10.03 -12.38 -41.11
N GLY A 35 -9.57 -11.89 -39.97
CA GLY A 35 -8.34 -11.11 -39.84
C GLY A 35 -7.17 -12.02 -39.49
N ILE A 36 -6.44 -11.68 -38.42
CA ILE A 36 -5.35 -12.51 -37.85
C ILE A 36 -5.91 -13.80 -37.21
N THR A 37 -7.14 -13.78 -36.69
CA THR A 37 -7.80 -14.89 -35.99
C THR A 37 -8.83 -15.62 -36.86
N THR A 38 -9.67 -16.49 -36.27
CA THR A 38 -10.81 -17.12 -36.96
C THR A 38 -11.89 -16.09 -37.35
N LYS A 39 -12.87 -16.53 -38.15
CA LYS A 39 -14.09 -15.76 -38.41
C LYS A 39 -14.77 -15.42 -37.07
N SER A 40 -15.30 -14.21 -36.95
CA SER A 40 -16.02 -13.75 -35.75
C SER A 40 -17.44 -13.35 -36.11
N PHE A 41 -18.39 -13.76 -35.27
CA PHE A 41 -19.79 -13.35 -35.33
C PHE A 41 -20.10 -12.71 -33.97
N ILE A 42 -20.32 -11.39 -33.97
CA ILE A 42 -20.74 -10.69 -32.75
C ILE A 42 -22.25 -10.88 -32.62
N ASP A 43 -22.75 -11.30 -31.45
CA ASP A 43 -24.18 -11.50 -31.24
C ASP A 43 -24.98 -10.25 -31.61
N ILE A 44 -24.66 -9.11 -31.01
CA ILE A 44 -25.22 -7.82 -31.37
C ILE A 44 -24.12 -6.77 -31.39
N LEU A 45 -24.02 -6.04 -32.49
CA LEU A 45 -23.22 -4.84 -32.61
C LEU A 45 -24.15 -3.63 -32.68
N ALA A 46 -23.89 -2.64 -31.84
CA ALA A 46 -24.62 -1.39 -31.77
C ALA A 46 -23.68 -0.19 -31.70
N ARG A 47 -24.23 1.02 -31.72
CA ARG A 47 -23.53 2.26 -31.40
C ARG A 47 -24.26 3.05 -30.34
N ASP A 48 -23.53 3.87 -29.59
CA ASP A 48 -24.10 4.89 -28.71
C ASP A 48 -24.11 6.28 -29.36
N ARG A 49 -24.61 7.28 -28.63
CA ARG A 49 -24.70 8.68 -29.10
C ARG A 49 -23.34 9.32 -29.43
N ASP A 50 -22.27 8.81 -28.83
CA ASP A 50 -20.90 9.30 -29.02
C ASP A 50 -20.20 8.57 -30.19
N ASN A 51 -20.93 7.69 -30.90
CA ASN A 51 -20.45 6.82 -31.99
C ASN A 51 -19.42 5.76 -31.55
N ASN A 52 -19.45 5.32 -30.29
CA ASN A 52 -18.66 4.18 -29.85
C ASN A 52 -19.30 2.87 -30.32
N TYR A 53 -18.48 1.87 -30.64
CA TYR A 53 -18.93 0.50 -30.92
C TYR A 53 -19.34 -0.18 -29.61
N ILE A 54 -20.58 -0.65 -29.56
CA ILE A 54 -21.13 -1.41 -28.44
C ILE A 54 -21.22 -2.88 -28.85
N ILE A 55 -20.35 -3.70 -28.27
CA ILE A 55 -20.30 -5.15 -28.47
C ILE A 55 -21.16 -5.77 -27.38
N ILE A 56 -22.24 -6.47 -27.74
CA ILE A 56 -23.13 -7.11 -26.77
C ILE A 56 -23.08 -8.62 -26.99
N GLU A 57 -22.66 -9.35 -25.96
CA GLU A 57 -22.58 -10.82 -25.95
C GLU A 57 -23.70 -11.41 -25.08
N VAL A 58 -24.48 -12.34 -25.64
CA VAL A 58 -25.69 -12.87 -25.02
C VAL A 58 -25.47 -14.31 -24.55
N LYS A 59 -25.63 -14.57 -23.25
CA LYS A 59 -25.52 -15.92 -22.66
C LYS A 59 -26.80 -16.34 -21.96
N ARG A 60 -27.07 -17.66 -21.96
CA ARG A 60 -28.29 -18.22 -21.36
C ARG A 60 -28.08 -19.37 -20.37
N SER A 61 -26.84 -19.80 -20.17
CA SER A 61 -26.55 -20.95 -19.31
C SER A 61 -25.18 -20.82 -18.66
N ASN A 62 -25.03 -21.42 -17.48
CA ASN A 62 -23.77 -21.43 -16.73
C ASN A 62 -22.59 -21.94 -17.58
N GLN A 63 -22.82 -22.96 -18.43
CA GLN A 63 -21.76 -23.49 -19.29
C GLN A 63 -21.31 -22.47 -20.37
N ALA A 64 -22.25 -21.70 -20.92
CA ALA A 64 -21.97 -20.72 -21.97
C ALA A 64 -21.38 -19.41 -21.39
N GLU A 65 -21.73 -19.06 -20.15
CA GLU A 65 -21.16 -17.92 -19.40
C GLU A 65 -19.63 -17.96 -19.33
N ARG A 66 -19.04 -19.15 -19.13
CA ARG A 66 -17.57 -19.34 -19.04
C ARG A 66 -16.81 -18.86 -20.27
N GLN A 67 -17.47 -18.76 -21.42
CA GLN A 67 -16.85 -18.36 -22.68
C GLN A 67 -17.00 -16.88 -23.00
N ALA A 68 -17.94 -16.18 -22.34
CA ALA A 68 -18.33 -14.82 -22.70
C ALA A 68 -17.15 -13.83 -22.75
N ILE A 69 -16.27 -13.86 -21.73
CA ILE A 69 -15.12 -12.96 -21.66
C ILE A 69 -14.12 -13.22 -22.80
N HIS A 70 -13.86 -14.49 -23.13
CA HIS A 70 -13.00 -14.84 -24.26
C HIS A 70 -13.58 -14.34 -25.59
N GLU A 71 -14.90 -14.39 -25.73
CA GLU A 71 -15.59 -13.91 -26.92
C GLU A 71 -15.54 -12.38 -27.02
N ILE A 72 -15.74 -11.66 -25.92
CA ILE A 72 -15.54 -10.21 -25.88
C ILE A 72 -14.12 -9.84 -26.31
N TYR A 73 -13.06 -10.47 -25.77
CA TYR A 73 -11.69 -10.18 -26.21
C TYR A 73 -11.50 -10.41 -27.72
N LYS A 74 -12.03 -11.51 -28.23
CA LYS A 74 -12.02 -11.83 -29.67
C LYS A 74 -12.74 -10.76 -30.50
N TYR A 75 -13.87 -10.24 -30.03
CA TYR A 75 -14.65 -9.23 -30.75
C TYR A 75 -14.05 -7.84 -30.68
N VAL A 76 -13.50 -7.44 -29.53
CA VAL A 76 -12.79 -6.16 -29.36
C VAL A 76 -11.64 -6.08 -30.36
N GLU A 77 -10.79 -7.11 -30.43
CA GLU A 77 -9.68 -7.14 -31.39
C GLU A 77 -10.17 -7.23 -32.84
N ALA A 78 -11.30 -7.91 -33.11
CA ALA A 78 -11.89 -7.95 -34.44
C ALA A 78 -12.39 -6.55 -34.90
N ILE A 79 -13.01 -5.77 -34.01
CA ILE A 79 -13.47 -4.41 -34.27
C ILE A 79 -12.28 -3.47 -34.50
N LYS A 80 -11.28 -3.48 -33.61
CA LYS A 80 -10.04 -2.69 -33.78
C LYS A 80 -9.39 -2.97 -35.13
N ASN A 81 -9.29 -4.25 -35.52
CA ASN A 81 -8.65 -4.62 -36.78
C ASN A 81 -9.43 -4.21 -38.02
N LYS A 82 -10.75 -4.47 -38.06
CA LYS A 82 -11.63 -4.20 -39.20
C LYS A 82 -11.91 -2.71 -39.39
N TYR A 83 -12.17 -2.01 -38.31
CA TYR A 83 -12.65 -0.62 -38.33
C TYR A 83 -11.58 0.40 -37.90
N LYS A 84 -10.39 -0.05 -37.49
CA LYS A 84 -9.32 0.82 -36.95
C LYS A 84 -9.79 1.63 -35.73
N ALA A 85 -10.73 1.06 -34.99
CA ALA A 85 -11.25 1.67 -33.77
C ALA A 85 -10.21 1.67 -32.66
N ASN A 86 -10.18 2.73 -31.87
CA ASN A 86 -9.40 2.81 -30.65
C ASN A 86 -10.10 2.07 -29.50
N ALA A 87 -9.36 1.67 -28.46
CA ALA A 87 -9.95 1.04 -27.28
C ALA A 87 -11.01 1.95 -26.62
N SER A 88 -10.76 3.25 -26.57
CA SER A 88 -11.69 4.26 -26.05
C SER A 88 -13.01 4.38 -26.83
N GLU A 89 -13.06 3.86 -28.06
CA GLU A 89 -14.23 3.88 -28.94
C GLU A 89 -15.03 2.57 -28.85
N ILE A 90 -14.69 1.68 -27.92
CA ILE A 90 -15.29 0.35 -27.79
C ILE A 90 -15.83 0.18 -26.38
N LYS A 91 -17.08 -0.26 -26.26
CA LYS A 91 -17.69 -0.70 -25.01
C LYS A 91 -18.16 -2.14 -25.18
N ALA A 92 -17.91 -2.97 -24.17
CA ALA A 92 -18.36 -4.35 -24.14
C ALA A 92 -19.49 -4.51 -23.12
N ILE A 93 -20.52 -5.25 -23.50
CA ILE A 93 -21.66 -5.57 -22.65
C ILE A 93 -21.83 -7.08 -22.65
N ILE A 94 -21.84 -7.68 -21.47
CA ILE A 94 -22.22 -9.09 -21.31
C ILE A 94 -23.61 -9.13 -20.72
N VAL A 95 -24.54 -9.78 -21.41
CA VAL A 95 -25.90 -9.99 -20.92
C VAL A 95 -26.13 -11.49 -20.69
N SER A 96 -26.64 -11.84 -19.53
CA SER A 96 -26.87 -13.24 -19.18
C SER A 96 -28.10 -13.44 -18.31
N THR A 97 -28.77 -14.58 -18.45
CA THR A 97 -29.86 -15.00 -17.55
C THR A 97 -29.37 -15.65 -16.26
N SER A 98 -28.06 -15.92 -16.16
CA SER A 98 -27.38 -16.40 -14.94
C SER A 98 -25.99 -15.75 -14.82
N TRP A 99 -25.48 -15.67 -13.58
CA TRP A 99 -24.22 -14.99 -13.27
C TRP A 99 -23.35 -15.76 -12.25
N GLU A 100 -23.76 -16.95 -11.85
CA GLU A 100 -23.13 -17.69 -10.74
C GLU A 100 -21.64 -17.97 -10.98
N GLU A 101 -21.27 -18.31 -12.21
CA GLU A 101 -19.88 -18.62 -12.59
C GLU A 101 -19.18 -17.44 -13.28
N LEU A 102 -19.94 -16.46 -13.77
CA LEU A 102 -19.42 -15.30 -14.48
C LEU A 102 -19.08 -14.13 -13.56
N LEU A 103 -19.75 -13.97 -12.41
CA LEU A 103 -19.65 -12.76 -11.59
C LEU A 103 -18.21 -12.44 -11.17
N VAL A 104 -17.46 -13.43 -10.66
CA VAL A 104 -16.07 -13.20 -10.21
C VAL A 104 -15.14 -12.89 -11.39
N PRO A 105 -15.08 -13.70 -12.47
CA PRO A 105 -14.30 -13.35 -13.67
C PRO A 105 -14.70 -12.02 -14.31
N PHE A 106 -15.99 -11.71 -14.39
CA PHE A 106 -16.49 -10.43 -14.90
C PHE A 106 -15.98 -9.27 -14.05
N SER A 107 -16.01 -9.41 -12.74
CA SER A 107 -15.57 -8.36 -11.83
C SER A 107 -14.07 -8.09 -11.95
N ALA A 108 -13.25 -9.14 -12.12
CA ALA A 108 -11.83 -8.99 -12.43
C ALA A 108 -11.63 -8.29 -13.78
N PHE A 109 -12.37 -8.72 -14.80
CA PHE A 109 -12.29 -8.13 -16.15
C PHE A 109 -12.67 -6.65 -16.16
N VAL A 110 -13.71 -6.24 -15.43
CA VAL A 110 -14.09 -4.82 -15.28
C VAL A 110 -12.96 -4.01 -14.64
N ASN A 111 -12.26 -4.56 -13.64
CA ASN A 111 -11.20 -3.86 -12.92
C ASN A 111 -9.88 -3.77 -13.70
N GLU A 112 -9.63 -4.70 -14.63
CA GLU A 112 -8.36 -4.84 -15.35
C GLU A 112 -8.40 -4.37 -16.81
N SER A 113 -9.59 -4.10 -17.36
CA SER A 113 -9.79 -3.77 -18.76
C SER A 113 -9.58 -2.28 -19.07
N ASP A 114 -8.92 -2.00 -20.19
CA ASP A 114 -8.77 -0.64 -20.75
C ASP A 114 -10.03 -0.13 -21.49
N ILE A 115 -11.02 -1.00 -21.70
CA ILE A 115 -12.32 -0.64 -22.29
C ILE A 115 -13.42 -0.60 -21.23
N THR A 116 -14.49 0.15 -21.50
CA THR A 116 -15.68 0.11 -20.64
C THR A 116 -16.37 -1.24 -20.79
N VAL A 117 -16.59 -1.92 -19.67
CA VAL A 117 -17.28 -3.22 -19.61
C VAL A 117 -18.49 -3.10 -18.69
N GLU A 118 -19.65 -3.53 -19.18
CA GLU A 118 -20.89 -3.59 -18.39
C GLU A 118 -21.51 -4.99 -18.41
N GLY A 119 -22.29 -5.29 -17.38
CA GLY A 119 -22.97 -6.57 -17.20
C GLY A 119 -24.45 -6.36 -16.93
N PHE A 120 -25.32 -7.16 -17.55
CA PHE A 120 -26.75 -7.17 -17.25
C PHE A 120 -27.30 -8.58 -17.01
N HIS A 121 -28.08 -8.71 -15.94
CA HIS A 121 -28.91 -9.88 -15.67
C HIS A 121 -30.25 -9.72 -16.39
N LEU A 122 -30.56 -10.64 -17.30
CA LEU A 122 -31.82 -10.64 -18.03
C LEU A 122 -32.89 -11.44 -17.30
N GLU A 123 -34.10 -10.90 -17.22
CA GLU A 123 -35.30 -11.67 -16.90
C GLU A 123 -36.05 -11.97 -18.20
N ILE A 124 -36.37 -13.24 -18.42
CA ILE A 124 -37.02 -13.72 -19.65
C ILE A 124 -38.35 -14.41 -19.35
N ASP A 125 -39.30 -14.32 -20.28
CA ASP A 125 -40.56 -15.05 -20.20
C ASP A 125 -40.44 -16.51 -20.72
N SER A 126 -41.53 -17.27 -20.64
CA SER A 126 -41.60 -18.64 -21.17
C SER A 126 -41.43 -18.72 -22.70
N GLY A 127 -41.54 -17.60 -23.42
CA GLY A 127 -41.31 -17.46 -24.85
C GLY A 127 -39.91 -16.94 -25.20
N PHE A 128 -38.99 -16.83 -24.23
CA PHE A 128 -37.64 -16.30 -24.39
C PHE A 128 -37.58 -14.81 -24.77
N LYS A 129 -38.65 -14.06 -24.49
CA LYS A 129 -38.64 -12.61 -24.64
C LYS A 129 -38.02 -11.96 -23.40
N VAL A 130 -37.20 -10.96 -23.61
CA VAL A 130 -36.58 -10.18 -22.53
C VAL A 130 -37.63 -9.26 -21.92
N ILE A 131 -37.91 -9.45 -20.64
CA ILE A 131 -38.87 -8.66 -19.86
C ILE A 131 -38.17 -7.45 -19.24
N SER A 132 -37.00 -7.68 -18.62
CA SER A 132 -36.24 -6.67 -17.91
C SER A 132 -34.74 -6.99 -17.98
N ALA A 133 -33.92 -5.96 -17.78
CA ALA A 133 -32.47 -6.09 -17.65
C ALA A 133 -32.02 -5.31 -16.41
N ARG A 134 -31.34 -5.99 -15.49
CA ARG A 134 -30.79 -5.38 -14.28
C ARG A 134 -29.27 -5.32 -14.37
N LYS A 135 -28.69 -4.13 -14.20
CA LYS A 135 -27.23 -3.98 -14.20
C LYS A 135 -26.60 -4.84 -13.10
N VAL A 136 -25.58 -5.61 -13.45
CA VAL A 136 -24.79 -6.40 -12.51
C VAL A 136 -23.72 -5.51 -11.93
N ILE A 137 -23.70 -5.47 -10.60
CA ILE A 137 -22.68 -4.76 -9.85
C ILE A 137 -21.50 -5.71 -9.67
N PRO A 138 -20.29 -5.36 -10.16
CA PRO A 138 -19.09 -6.16 -9.93
C PRO A 138 -18.92 -6.45 -8.44
N CYS A 139 -18.61 -7.70 -8.09
CA CYS A 139 -18.19 -8.04 -6.74
C CYS A 139 -16.76 -7.54 -6.50
N LYS A 140 -16.43 -7.27 -5.24
CA LYS A 140 -15.05 -6.93 -4.87
C LYS A 140 -14.13 -8.10 -5.21
N THR A 141 -13.12 -7.87 -6.03
CA THR A 141 -12.02 -8.82 -6.23
C THR A 141 -10.91 -8.55 -5.21
N ASN A 142 -10.22 -9.61 -4.78
CA ASN A 142 -9.10 -9.45 -3.88
C ASN A 142 -7.83 -9.11 -4.68
N LYS A 143 -7.13 -8.04 -4.30
CA LYS A 143 -5.80 -7.68 -4.87
C LYS A 143 -4.67 -8.55 -4.31
N GLY A 144 -5.01 -9.59 -3.55
CA GLY A 144 -4.07 -10.48 -2.90
C GLY A 144 -3.84 -10.07 -1.45
N ARG A 145 -2.67 -10.40 -0.92
CA ARG A 145 -2.37 -10.20 0.50
C ARG A 145 -1.85 -8.79 0.75
N LEU A 146 -2.48 -8.12 1.72
CA LEU A 146 -2.05 -6.83 2.25
C LEU A 146 -2.24 -6.84 3.77
N PHE A 147 -1.15 -6.73 4.54
CA PHE A 147 -1.25 -6.60 6.00
C PHE A 147 -1.55 -5.16 6.40
N SER A 148 -2.32 -4.99 7.48
CA SER A 148 -2.59 -3.68 8.09
C SER A 148 -1.29 -3.03 8.56
N PRO A 149 -1.09 -1.71 8.37
CA PRO A 149 0.03 -1.00 9.00
C PRO A 149 -0.12 -0.88 10.53
N LEU A 150 -1.31 -1.16 11.07
CA LEU A 150 -1.58 -1.15 12.51
C LEU A 150 -1.31 -2.52 13.11
N HIS A 151 -0.21 -2.61 13.86
CA HIS A 151 0.19 -3.81 14.55
C HIS A 151 -0.12 -3.70 16.05
N LYS A 152 -0.02 -4.81 16.77
CA LYS A 152 -0.11 -4.83 18.24
C LYS A 152 0.98 -5.67 18.87
N CYS A 153 1.43 -5.22 20.04
CA CYS A 153 2.22 -6.02 20.97
C CYS A 153 1.34 -6.41 22.15
N ASN A 154 1.17 -7.70 22.37
CA ASN A 154 0.54 -8.25 23.56
C ASN A 154 1.62 -8.95 24.38
N LEU A 155 1.88 -8.45 25.58
CA LEU A 155 3.01 -8.83 26.43
C LEU A 155 2.55 -9.82 27.52
N TYR A 156 3.43 -10.77 27.85
CA TYR A 156 3.15 -11.85 28.79
C TYR A 156 4.33 -12.11 29.72
N ASN A 157 4.03 -12.23 31.00
CA ASN A 157 5.03 -12.42 32.06
C ASN A 157 5.51 -13.87 32.16
N ASP A 158 4.68 -14.82 31.72
CA ASP A 158 4.98 -16.24 31.77
C ASP A 158 4.33 -17.03 30.61
N GLU A 159 4.79 -18.28 30.45
CA GLU A 159 4.34 -19.19 29.40
C GLU A 159 2.85 -19.54 29.52
N ARG A 160 2.31 -19.62 30.75
CA ARG A 160 0.89 -19.95 30.96
C ARG A 160 -0.01 -18.83 30.42
N ASN A 161 0.36 -17.58 30.67
CA ASN A 161 -0.33 -16.41 30.16
C ASN A 161 -0.17 -16.29 28.64
N LEU A 162 1.02 -16.57 28.09
CA LEU A 162 1.23 -16.65 26.65
C LEU A 162 0.28 -17.67 26.00
N GLN A 163 0.20 -18.90 26.51
CA GLN A 163 -0.67 -19.94 25.96
C GLN A 163 -2.15 -19.58 26.04
N LYS A 164 -2.56 -18.88 27.11
CA LYS A 164 -3.92 -18.32 27.23
C LYS A 164 -4.14 -17.22 26.19
N GLY A 165 -3.17 -16.34 26.00
CA GLY A 165 -3.15 -15.28 25.00
C GLY A 165 -3.30 -15.82 23.58
N LEU A 166 -2.55 -16.87 23.21
CA LEU A 166 -2.61 -17.49 21.89
C LEU A 166 -4.01 -18.03 21.55
N LYS A 167 -4.62 -18.78 22.46
CA LYS A 167 -5.99 -19.30 22.28
C LYS A 167 -7.01 -18.18 22.16
N ASP A 168 -6.81 -17.13 22.93
CA ASP A 168 -7.69 -15.98 22.98
C ASP A 168 -7.60 -15.11 21.72
N HIS A 169 -6.41 -14.90 21.16
CA HIS A 169 -6.20 -14.19 19.89
C HIS A 169 -6.97 -14.84 18.75
N HIS A 170 -6.86 -16.17 18.59
CA HIS A 170 -7.58 -16.88 17.54
C HIS A 170 -9.09 -16.68 17.64
N LYS A 171 -9.63 -16.79 18.86
CA LYS A 171 -11.06 -16.56 19.12
C LYS A 171 -11.47 -15.11 18.82
N LYS A 172 -10.68 -14.13 19.26
CA LYS A 172 -11.04 -12.70 19.18
C LYS A 172 -10.89 -12.11 17.79
N TYR A 173 -9.87 -12.51 17.02
CA TYR A 173 -9.77 -12.13 15.61
C TYR A 173 -10.99 -12.61 14.82
N LYS A 174 -11.36 -13.89 14.97
CA LYS A 174 -12.58 -14.44 14.36
C LYS A 174 -13.85 -13.70 14.79
N LEU A 175 -13.99 -13.43 16.09
CA LEU A 175 -15.10 -12.63 16.61
C LEU A 175 -15.11 -11.20 16.07
N LYS A 176 -13.96 -10.63 15.71
CA LYS A 176 -13.84 -9.29 15.10
C LYS A 176 -13.92 -9.31 13.56
N GLY A 177 -14.17 -10.47 12.95
CA GLY A 177 -14.31 -10.59 11.49
C GLY A 177 -12.99 -10.66 10.73
N PHE A 178 -11.88 -10.90 11.42
CA PHE A 178 -10.57 -11.10 10.83
C PHE A 178 -10.25 -12.59 10.78
N GLU A 179 -10.25 -13.14 9.58
CA GLU A 179 -9.93 -14.55 9.32
C GLU A 179 -8.43 -14.71 9.11
N ASP A 180 -7.85 -13.93 8.21
CA ASP A 180 -6.42 -13.96 7.89
C ASP A 180 -5.61 -12.99 8.75
N TYR A 181 -4.71 -13.52 9.57
CA TYR A 181 -3.77 -12.78 10.42
C TYR A 181 -2.50 -13.58 10.68
N VAL A 182 -1.48 -12.88 11.20
CA VAL A 182 -0.19 -13.44 11.57
C VAL A 182 0.13 -13.06 13.00
N LEU A 183 0.64 -14.03 13.76
CA LEU A 183 1.18 -13.85 15.10
C LEU A 183 2.65 -14.24 15.10
N PHE A 184 3.54 -13.32 15.46
CA PHE A 184 4.91 -13.64 15.83
C PHE A 184 4.93 -13.84 17.34
N VAL A 185 5.34 -15.04 17.75
CA VAL A 185 5.59 -15.34 19.16
C VAL A 185 7.05 -15.06 19.41
N LEU A 186 7.34 -14.05 20.23
CA LEU A 186 8.69 -13.64 20.57
C LEU A 186 9.03 -13.92 22.02
N LYS A 187 10.32 -14.14 22.28
CA LYS A 187 10.92 -14.25 23.61
C LYS A 187 11.83 -13.06 23.86
N ALA A 188 11.74 -12.50 25.06
CA ALA A 188 12.66 -11.47 25.52
C ALA A 188 14.10 -12.00 25.54
N PRO A 189 15.12 -11.15 25.31
CA PRO A 189 16.52 -11.54 25.46
C PRO A 189 16.81 -11.98 26.91
N GLU A 190 17.83 -12.82 27.07
CA GLU A 190 18.37 -13.07 28.40
C GLU A 190 19.13 -11.82 28.88
N SER A 191 18.61 -11.17 29.90
CA SER A 191 19.22 -10.00 30.52
C SER A 191 19.15 -10.10 32.04
N ASP A 192 20.06 -9.38 32.71
CA ASP A 192 19.97 -9.18 34.15
C ASP A 192 18.73 -8.30 34.43
N GLU A 193 17.67 -8.93 34.94
CA GLU A 193 16.38 -8.27 35.18
C GLU A 193 16.54 -7.09 36.16
N ASP A 194 17.45 -7.18 37.14
CA ASP A 194 17.64 -6.14 38.14
C ASP A 194 18.34 -4.93 37.54
N ASP A 195 19.41 -5.16 36.77
CA ASP A 195 20.11 -4.13 36.01
C ASP A 195 19.19 -3.44 34.98
N TYR A 196 18.30 -4.19 34.32
CA TYR A 196 17.31 -3.60 33.43
C TYR A 196 16.28 -2.74 34.18
N LYS A 197 15.80 -3.17 35.35
CA LYS A 197 14.87 -2.39 36.19
C LYS A 197 15.54 -1.13 36.73
N ILE A 198 16.82 -1.19 37.08
CA ILE A 198 17.61 -0.01 37.47
C ILE A 198 17.64 0.99 36.32
N ARG A 199 18.01 0.55 35.10
CA ARG A 199 17.98 1.42 33.93
C ARG A 199 16.59 2.00 33.63
N LEU A 200 15.53 1.22 33.80
CA LEU A 200 14.16 1.72 33.64
C LEU A 200 13.83 2.80 34.67
N ALA A 201 14.25 2.63 35.93
CA ALA A 201 14.06 3.61 36.99
C ALA A 201 14.84 4.90 36.69
N GLU A 202 16.10 4.78 36.30
CA GLU A 202 16.95 5.91 35.92
C GLU A 202 16.38 6.67 34.73
N MET A 203 15.95 5.95 33.70
CA MET A 203 15.31 6.52 32.52
C MET A 203 13.99 7.19 32.89
N ALA A 204 13.16 6.57 33.73
CA ALA A 204 11.90 7.15 34.18
C ALA A 204 12.13 8.43 34.99
N GLY A 205 13.06 8.43 35.95
CA GLY A 205 13.44 9.61 36.73
C GLY A 205 13.97 10.74 35.85
N ALA A 206 14.82 10.42 34.87
CA ALA A 206 15.30 11.37 33.88
C ALA A 206 14.17 11.96 33.02
N ILE A 207 13.16 11.14 32.67
CA ILE A 207 11.99 11.59 31.90
C ILE A 207 11.07 12.49 32.71
N THR A 208 10.83 12.17 33.98
CA THR A 208 9.92 12.92 34.85
C THR A 208 10.59 14.11 35.54
N GLY A 209 11.92 14.23 35.44
CA GLY A 209 12.71 15.21 36.17
C GLY A 209 12.70 14.95 37.69
N SER A 210 12.51 13.70 38.10
CA SER A 210 12.45 13.28 39.51
C SER A 210 13.56 12.29 39.84
N GLU A 211 13.80 12.06 41.13
CA GLU A 211 14.68 10.95 41.53
C GLU A 211 14.11 9.61 41.02
N PRO A 212 14.97 8.68 40.56
CA PRO A 212 14.57 7.34 40.16
C PRO A 212 13.89 6.57 41.29
N ASP A 213 12.70 6.02 41.03
CA ASP A 213 11.96 5.19 41.99
C ASP A 213 12.37 3.71 41.86
N TYR A 214 13.53 3.36 42.39
CA TYR A 214 14.06 1.99 42.35
C TYR A 214 13.14 0.98 43.05
N ASP A 215 12.40 1.39 44.08
CA ASP A 215 11.49 0.52 44.83
C ASP A 215 10.26 0.14 43.99
N TYR A 216 9.72 1.08 43.20
CA TYR A 216 8.66 0.81 42.26
C TYR A 216 9.15 -0.15 41.15
N PHE A 217 10.24 0.20 40.47
CA PHE A 217 10.74 -0.60 39.33
C PHE A 217 11.30 -1.96 39.75
N GLY A 218 11.85 -2.09 40.97
CA GLY A 218 12.27 -3.38 41.52
C GLY A 218 11.12 -4.40 41.64
N LYS A 219 9.87 -3.92 41.78
CA LYS A 219 8.66 -4.77 41.86
C LYS A 219 8.01 -5.02 40.50
N VAL A 220 8.43 -4.32 39.45
CA VAL A 220 7.88 -4.51 38.10
C VAL A 220 8.22 -5.92 37.61
N VAL A 221 7.21 -6.61 37.11
CA VAL A 221 7.39 -7.90 36.44
C VAL A 221 7.66 -7.62 34.97
N LEU A 222 8.84 -8.00 34.50
CA LEU A 222 9.20 -7.80 33.10
C LEU A 222 8.54 -8.86 32.22
N PRO A 223 7.97 -8.46 31.06
CA PRO A 223 7.45 -9.40 30.10
C PRO A 223 8.55 -10.34 29.58
N LYS A 224 8.25 -11.64 29.53
CA LYS A 224 9.16 -12.68 29.01
C LYS A 224 8.81 -13.09 27.60
N PHE A 225 7.56 -12.88 27.21
CA PHE A 225 7.03 -13.24 25.90
C PHE A 225 6.17 -12.12 25.32
N MET A 226 6.09 -12.11 24.00
CA MET A 226 5.26 -11.18 23.24
C MET A 226 4.54 -11.93 22.13
N ILE A 227 3.27 -11.61 21.93
CA ILE A 227 2.59 -11.85 20.66
C ILE A 227 2.60 -10.52 19.91
N TYR A 228 3.35 -10.47 18.82
CA TYR A 228 3.31 -9.36 17.87
C TYR A 228 2.38 -9.74 16.73
N SER A 229 1.35 -8.94 16.44
CA SER A 229 0.28 -9.34 15.53
C SER A 229 -0.10 -8.28 14.51
N ALA A 230 -0.43 -8.73 13.31
CA ALA A 230 -1.12 -7.96 12.27
C ALA A 230 -2.13 -8.84 11.53
N PHE A 231 -3.06 -8.22 10.83
CA PHE A 231 -4.14 -8.90 10.10
C PHE A 231 -4.19 -8.45 8.64
N HIS A 232 -4.75 -9.31 7.78
CA HIS A 232 -5.02 -8.96 6.39
C HIS A 232 -6.13 -7.89 6.33
N ARG A 233 -5.87 -6.80 5.62
CA ARG A 233 -6.82 -5.69 5.52
C ARG A 233 -8.12 -6.10 4.83
N LEU A 234 -9.22 -5.57 5.34
CA LEU A 234 -10.54 -5.70 4.76
C LEU A 234 -10.87 -4.43 3.96
N SER A 235 -11.99 -4.39 3.22
CA SER A 235 -12.45 -3.10 2.69
C SER A 235 -13.07 -2.25 3.78
N THR A 236 -13.07 -0.93 3.56
CA THR A 236 -13.86 0.06 4.28
C THR A 236 -15.30 -0.41 4.59
N GLY A 237 -16.00 -0.99 3.61
CA GLY A 237 -17.36 -1.51 3.82
C GLY A 237 -17.41 -2.64 4.86
N GLN A 238 -16.48 -3.59 4.81
CA GLN A 238 -16.40 -4.68 5.77
C GLN A 238 -16.05 -4.17 7.18
N TYR A 239 -15.15 -3.19 7.29
CA TYR A 239 -14.85 -2.55 8.57
C TYR A 239 -16.08 -1.87 9.18
N LYS A 240 -16.84 -1.13 8.37
CA LYS A 240 -18.10 -0.50 8.83
C LYS A 240 -19.10 -1.54 9.31
N GLU A 241 -19.28 -2.65 8.61
CA GLU A 241 -20.16 -3.75 9.05
C GLU A 241 -19.69 -4.39 10.36
N ILE A 242 -18.37 -4.53 10.58
CA ILE A 242 -17.83 -5.03 11.85
C ILE A 242 -18.15 -4.06 13.00
N LEU A 243 -17.94 -2.75 12.78
CA LEU A 243 -18.18 -1.73 13.80
C LEU A 243 -19.67 -1.59 14.16
N LYS A 244 -20.59 -1.79 13.22
CA LYS A 244 -22.05 -1.75 13.47
C LYS A 244 -22.54 -2.73 14.55
N ARG A 245 -21.72 -3.68 14.98
CA ARG A 245 -22.00 -4.54 16.15
C ARG A 245 -22.09 -3.75 17.46
N ASP A 246 -21.49 -2.57 17.51
CA ASP A 246 -21.65 -1.59 18.56
C ASP A 246 -21.95 -0.22 17.93
N LEU A 247 -23.23 0.13 17.90
CA LEU A 247 -23.70 1.36 17.22
C LEU A 247 -23.09 2.63 17.82
N VAL A 248 -22.78 2.64 19.12
CA VAL A 248 -22.18 3.82 19.76
C VAL A 248 -20.76 4.04 19.24
N ILE A 249 -19.95 2.99 19.19
CA ILE A 249 -18.58 3.08 18.65
C ILE A 249 -18.63 3.41 17.15
N TYR A 250 -19.58 2.84 16.41
CA TYR A 250 -19.75 3.12 15.00
C TYR A 250 -20.06 4.60 14.74
N GLU A 251 -21.05 5.17 15.43
CA GLU A 251 -21.42 6.59 15.32
C GLU A 251 -20.26 7.50 15.72
N GLN A 252 -19.61 7.25 16.87
CA GLN A 252 -18.43 8.00 17.30
C GLN A 252 -17.28 7.96 16.28
N THR A 253 -17.12 6.83 15.59
CA THR A 253 -16.10 6.69 14.55
C THR A 253 -16.44 7.54 13.32
N LEU A 254 -17.71 7.56 12.90
CA LEU A 254 -18.15 8.39 11.78
C LEU A 254 -18.05 9.88 12.11
N ASP A 255 -18.46 10.29 13.32
CA ASP A 255 -18.35 11.67 13.79
C ASP A 255 -16.89 12.14 13.80
N TYR A 256 -15.96 11.28 14.23
CA TYR A 256 -14.53 11.59 14.21
C TYR A 256 -14.00 11.79 12.79
N LEU A 257 -14.40 10.92 11.85
CA LEU A 257 -14.02 11.04 10.43
C LEU A 257 -14.57 12.32 9.81
N GLU A 258 -15.82 12.67 10.10
CA GLU A 258 -16.47 13.88 9.60
C GLU A 258 -15.86 15.15 10.19
N PHE A 259 -15.72 15.21 11.52
CA PHE A 259 -15.13 16.36 12.22
C PHE A 259 -13.67 16.59 11.83
N GLY A 260 -12.91 15.51 11.60
CA GLY A 260 -11.53 15.58 11.14
C GLY A 260 -11.36 15.85 9.64
N GLU A 261 -12.46 15.99 8.89
CA GLU A 261 -12.47 16.12 7.41
C GLU A 261 -11.62 15.03 6.71
N ILE A 262 -11.61 13.82 7.27
CA ILE A 262 -10.76 12.73 6.81
C ILE A 262 -11.38 12.10 5.55
N THR A 263 -10.82 12.45 4.40
CA THR A 263 -11.31 12.02 3.07
C THR A 263 -10.39 11.04 2.36
N ASP A 264 -9.11 10.95 2.77
CA ASP A 264 -8.16 9.99 2.23
C ASP A 264 -8.59 8.55 2.59
N PRO A 265 -8.82 7.66 1.62
CA PRO A 265 -9.33 6.31 1.89
C PRO A 265 -8.46 5.49 2.84
N GLU A 266 -7.14 5.64 2.75
CA GLU A 266 -6.19 4.94 3.63
C GLU A 266 -6.30 5.43 5.08
N ALA A 267 -6.35 6.75 5.28
CA ALA A 267 -6.56 7.33 6.61
C ALA A 267 -7.93 6.94 7.21
N ILE A 268 -8.98 6.84 6.39
CA ILE A 268 -10.29 6.33 6.83
C ILE A 268 -10.15 4.89 7.33
N ASP A 269 -9.53 4.01 6.55
CA ASP A 269 -9.37 2.61 6.90
C ASP A 269 -8.51 2.44 8.18
N GLU A 270 -7.43 3.21 8.35
CA GLU A 270 -6.65 3.19 9.60
C GLU A 270 -7.46 3.57 10.83
N VAL A 271 -8.32 4.59 10.76
CA VAL A 271 -9.21 4.98 11.86
C VAL A 271 -10.19 3.85 12.19
N LEU A 272 -10.79 3.23 11.17
CA LEU A 272 -11.72 2.12 11.35
C LEU A 272 -11.02 0.91 12.00
N GLU A 273 -9.85 0.54 11.50
CA GLU A 273 -9.02 -0.55 12.02
C GLU A 273 -8.65 -0.31 13.50
N ARG A 274 -8.23 0.91 13.84
CA ARG A 274 -7.91 1.31 15.22
C ARG A 274 -9.09 1.12 16.15
N ASN A 275 -10.30 1.55 15.75
CA ASN A 275 -11.49 1.41 16.59
C ASN A 275 -11.95 -0.04 16.71
N ILE A 276 -11.80 -0.86 15.66
CA ILE A 276 -12.10 -2.30 15.75
C ILE A 276 -11.14 -2.99 16.73
N LEU A 277 -9.84 -2.68 16.68
CA LEU A 277 -8.84 -3.33 17.53
C LEU A 277 -8.76 -2.77 18.96
N GLY A 278 -9.04 -1.49 19.13
CA GLY A 278 -8.83 -0.76 20.39
C GLY A 278 -10.11 -0.51 21.18
N SER A 279 -11.21 -0.21 20.51
CA SER A 279 -12.45 0.27 21.15
C SER A 279 -13.49 -0.82 21.25
N LEU A 280 -13.66 -1.62 20.19
CA LEU A 280 -14.69 -2.65 20.10
C LEU A 280 -14.36 -3.83 21.04
N LYS A 281 -15.31 -4.25 21.87
CA LYS A 281 -15.17 -5.45 22.71
C LYS A 281 -15.38 -6.74 21.90
N PRO A 282 -14.81 -7.89 22.32
CA PRO A 282 -13.90 -8.07 23.46
C PRO A 282 -12.44 -7.67 23.12
N TYR A 283 -11.68 -7.21 24.11
CA TYR A 283 -10.23 -6.89 24.00
C TYR A 283 -9.38 -8.13 24.11
N PHE A 284 -8.22 -8.19 23.45
CA PHE A 284 -7.26 -9.30 23.54
C PHE A 284 -6.73 -9.52 24.96
N TYR A 285 -6.54 -10.78 25.36
CA TYR A 285 -5.96 -11.14 26.66
C TYR A 285 -4.44 -10.99 26.61
N SER A 286 -3.90 -10.18 27.52
CA SER A 286 -2.48 -10.07 27.82
C SER A 286 -2.26 -9.49 29.21
N ASP A 287 -1.03 -9.58 29.73
CA ASP A 287 -0.65 -8.93 30.98
C ASP A 287 -0.52 -7.42 30.75
N GLU A 288 0.11 -7.04 29.63
CA GLU A 288 0.19 -5.67 29.12
C GLU A 288 -0.07 -5.64 27.61
N CYS A 289 -0.47 -4.49 27.07
CA CYS A 289 -0.65 -4.32 25.64
C CYS A 289 -0.19 -2.95 25.17
N GLU A 290 0.40 -2.93 23.97
CA GLU A 290 0.89 -1.71 23.35
C GLU A 290 0.50 -1.68 21.87
N SER A 291 0.28 -0.47 21.37
CA SER A 291 0.22 -0.23 19.93
C SER A 291 1.58 -0.49 19.30
N ALA A 292 1.57 -1.01 18.08
CA ALA A 292 2.77 -1.24 17.30
C ALA A 292 2.56 -0.88 15.84
N TYR A 293 3.68 -0.83 15.12
CA TYR A 293 3.77 -0.53 13.70
C TYR A 293 5.03 -1.22 13.15
N PRO A 294 5.18 -1.37 11.83
CA PRO A 294 6.29 -2.10 11.23
C PRO A 294 7.68 -1.67 11.72
N ALA A 295 7.96 -0.36 11.82
CA ALA A 295 9.24 0.13 12.32
C ALA A 295 9.53 -0.28 13.78
N LYS A 296 8.50 -0.43 14.62
CA LYS A 296 8.66 -0.97 15.98
C LYS A 296 9.07 -2.45 15.97
N LEU A 297 8.59 -3.24 15.01
CA LEU A 297 9.04 -4.63 14.86
C LEU A 297 10.53 -4.70 14.50
N VAL A 298 10.98 -3.82 13.58
CA VAL A 298 12.40 -3.71 13.24
C VAL A 298 13.21 -3.48 14.51
N LYS A 299 12.87 -2.43 15.29
CA LYS A 299 13.51 -2.11 16.57
C LYS A 299 13.51 -3.28 17.56
N ILE A 300 12.36 -3.94 17.74
CA ILE A 300 12.20 -5.09 18.65
C ILE A 300 13.19 -6.21 18.30
N LEU A 301 13.39 -6.47 17.00
CA LEU A 301 14.25 -7.55 16.52
C LEU A 301 15.73 -7.16 16.47
N THR A 302 16.06 -5.92 16.11
CA THR A 302 17.45 -5.50 15.83
C THR A 302 18.12 -4.79 17.00
N GLU A 303 17.41 -3.95 17.75
CA GLU A 303 17.97 -3.16 18.85
C GLU A 303 17.67 -3.82 20.21
N GLU A 304 16.43 -4.29 20.39
CA GLU A 304 15.98 -4.91 21.64
C GLU A 304 16.26 -6.42 21.70
N ASN A 305 16.75 -7.01 20.59
CA ASN A 305 17.19 -8.41 20.50
C ASN A 305 16.15 -9.46 20.91
N TRP A 306 14.86 -9.18 20.71
CA TRP A 306 13.82 -10.19 20.90
C TRP A 306 13.94 -11.28 19.82
N GLN A 307 13.73 -12.53 20.22
CA GLN A 307 13.85 -13.68 19.32
C GLN A 307 12.47 -14.18 18.89
N ILE A 308 12.26 -14.34 17.59
CA ILE A 308 11.05 -15.00 17.05
C ILE A 308 11.16 -16.49 17.34
N LEU A 309 10.30 -17.01 18.22
CA LEU A 309 10.18 -18.44 18.51
C LEU A 309 9.35 -19.15 17.45
N LYS A 310 8.29 -18.49 16.97
CA LYS A 310 7.34 -19.08 16.04
C LYS A 310 6.58 -18.01 15.28
N ILE A 311 6.30 -18.27 14.01
CA ILE A 311 5.31 -17.55 13.21
C ILE A 311 4.06 -18.42 13.09
N ILE A 312 2.91 -17.87 13.48
CA ILE A 312 1.60 -18.52 13.36
C ILE A 312 0.80 -17.76 12.31
N ARG A 313 0.19 -18.52 11.41
CA ARG A 313 -0.65 -18.03 10.32
C ARG A 313 -2.06 -18.57 10.54
N SER A 314 -3.08 -17.84 10.11
CA SER A 314 -4.47 -18.32 10.17
C SER A 314 -5.06 -18.51 8.79
N ASP A 315 -6.10 -19.34 8.73
CA ASP A 315 -7.00 -19.54 7.59
C ASP A 315 -6.28 -19.64 6.24
N SER A 316 -6.48 -18.70 5.31
CA SER A 316 -5.92 -18.75 3.95
C SER A 316 -4.40 -18.59 3.94
N LEU A 317 -3.83 -17.89 4.92
CA LEU A 317 -2.38 -17.71 5.05
C LEU A 317 -1.66 -19.00 5.46
N ASP A 318 -2.31 -19.82 6.29
CA ASP A 318 -1.79 -21.15 6.68
C ASP A 318 -1.85 -22.14 5.51
N GLN A 319 -2.93 -22.07 4.72
CA GLN A 319 -3.10 -22.91 3.52
C GLN A 319 -2.12 -22.55 2.39
N ASN A 320 -1.55 -21.35 2.39
CA ASN A 320 -0.59 -20.92 1.37
C ASN A 320 0.80 -21.52 1.61
N THR A 321 0.99 -22.73 1.10
CA THR A 321 2.25 -23.49 1.20
C THR A 321 3.45 -22.85 0.51
N LEU A 322 3.23 -21.88 -0.38
CA LEU A 322 4.29 -21.13 -1.08
C LEU A 322 4.70 -19.85 -0.35
N LEU A 323 3.94 -19.43 0.67
CA LEU A 323 4.28 -18.26 1.47
C LEU A 323 5.38 -18.64 2.48
N SER A 324 6.59 -18.12 2.29
CA SER A 324 7.70 -18.31 3.23
C SER A 324 7.58 -17.39 4.45
N ASP A 325 8.15 -17.82 5.58
CA ASP A 325 8.29 -16.99 6.79
C ASP A 325 9.07 -15.70 6.52
N ASP A 326 10.13 -15.74 5.70
CA ASP A 326 10.92 -14.55 5.32
C ASP A 326 10.08 -13.49 4.61
N LYS A 327 9.17 -13.92 3.72
CA LYS A 327 8.26 -13.00 3.02
C LYS A 327 7.27 -12.37 3.99
N ILE A 328 6.71 -13.14 4.93
CA ILE A 328 5.83 -12.60 5.99
C ILE A 328 6.61 -11.61 6.86
N LEU A 329 7.80 -11.97 7.33
CA LEU A 329 8.66 -11.11 8.13
C LEU A 329 8.97 -9.80 7.41
N SER A 330 9.37 -9.86 6.14
CA SER A 330 9.62 -8.68 5.31
C SER A 330 8.37 -7.78 5.18
N GLU A 331 7.19 -8.37 4.95
CA GLU A 331 5.93 -7.61 4.87
C GLU A 331 5.56 -6.97 6.22
N MET A 332 5.72 -7.71 7.33
CA MET A 332 5.50 -7.24 8.70
C MET A 332 6.49 -6.15 9.14
N MET A 333 7.68 -6.10 8.53
CA MET A 333 8.65 -5.01 8.71
C MET A 333 8.36 -3.80 7.82
N GLY A 334 7.33 -3.86 6.97
CA GLY A 334 6.85 -2.72 6.20
C GLY A 334 7.56 -2.53 4.85
N ASN A 335 8.30 -3.54 4.38
CA ASN A 335 9.10 -3.46 3.14
C ASN A 335 8.28 -3.40 1.83
N THR A 336 6.94 -3.28 1.90
CA THR A 336 6.04 -3.32 0.73
C THR A 336 5.56 -1.96 0.25
N GLY A 337 5.94 -0.86 0.92
CA GLY A 337 5.42 0.48 0.64
C GLY A 337 4.13 0.82 1.39
N VAL A 338 3.56 -0.11 2.16
CA VAL A 338 2.29 0.07 2.90
C VAL A 338 2.33 1.21 3.91
N THR A 339 3.48 1.47 4.51
CA THR A 339 3.66 2.54 5.50
C THR A 339 3.91 3.91 4.86
N ASN A 340 3.88 4.02 3.53
CA ASN A 340 4.28 5.22 2.77
C ASN A 340 5.72 5.69 3.01
N ALA A 341 6.56 4.84 3.63
CA ALA A 341 7.90 5.21 4.06
C ALA A 341 8.98 4.22 3.60
N LEU A 342 8.70 2.91 3.57
CA LEU A 342 9.71 1.89 3.28
C LEU A 342 9.27 0.99 2.13
N LEU A 343 10.16 0.74 1.18
CA LEU A 343 10.00 -0.30 0.15
C LEU A 343 11.32 -1.00 -0.06
N LYS A 344 11.34 -2.32 0.07
CA LYS A 344 12.51 -3.15 -0.22
C LYS A 344 12.09 -4.45 -0.86
N ASP A 345 12.44 -4.63 -2.12
CA ASP A 345 12.09 -5.83 -2.87
C ASP A 345 13.02 -6.03 -4.07
N SER A 346 12.96 -7.22 -4.67
CA SER A 346 13.75 -7.57 -5.86
C SER A 346 13.04 -8.59 -6.74
N PHE A 347 13.29 -8.54 -8.04
CA PHE A 347 12.75 -9.51 -9.00
C PHE A 347 13.58 -9.54 -10.28
N ILE A 348 13.32 -10.53 -11.14
CA ILE A 348 13.87 -10.60 -12.49
C ILE A 348 12.89 -9.95 -13.45
N ILE A 349 13.34 -8.96 -14.22
CA ILE A 349 12.55 -8.27 -15.23
C ILE A 349 12.12 -9.29 -16.30
N GLY A 350 10.82 -9.34 -16.58
CA GLY A 350 10.17 -10.36 -17.42
C GLY A 350 8.87 -10.87 -16.79
N ASP A 351 8.76 -10.81 -15.47
CA ASP A 351 7.50 -11.06 -14.75
C ASP A 351 6.61 -9.80 -14.78
N LYS A 352 5.61 -9.79 -15.67
CA LYS A 352 4.67 -8.67 -15.82
C LYS A 352 3.90 -8.38 -14.53
N ALA A 353 3.48 -9.40 -13.78
CA ALA A 353 2.68 -9.22 -12.58
C ALA A 353 3.51 -8.58 -11.46
N LYS A 354 4.74 -9.05 -11.25
CA LYS A 354 5.67 -8.40 -10.31
C LYS A 354 6.02 -6.99 -10.71
N PHE A 355 6.19 -6.72 -12.01
CA PHE A 355 6.47 -5.38 -12.49
C PHE A 355 5.34 -4.40 -12.21
N VAL A 356 4.09 -4.82 -12.44
CA VAL A 356 2.89 -4.03 -12.13
C VAL A 356 2.76 -3.81 -10.62
N GLN A 357 2.89 -4.87 -9.81
CA GLN A 357 2.85 -4.76 -8.35
C GLN A 357 3.93 -3.81 -7.82
N MET A 358 5.13 -3.85 -8.38
CA MET A 358 6.22 -2.96 -8.00
C MET A 358 5.89 -1.49 -8.27
N LYS A 359 5.26 -1.18 -9.41
CA LYS A 359 4.81 0.18 -9.73
C LYS A 359 3.78 0.68 -8.69
N GLU A 360 2.84 -0.16 -8.28
CA GLU A 360 1.87 0.18 -7.22
C GLU A 360 2.58 0.43 -5.87
N ASN A 361 3.47 -0.49 -5.46
CA ASN A 361 4.20 -0.39 -4.20
C ASN A 361 5.06 0.87 -4.12
N LEU A 362 5.70 1.26 -5.23
CA LEU A 362 6.49 2.49 -5.35
C LEU A 362 5.62 3.73 -5.19
N VAL A 363 4.45 3.77 -5.83
CA VAL A 363 3.51 4.89 -5.70
C VAL A 363 3.07 5.06 -4.24
N ASN A 364 2.83 3.96 -3.53
CA ASN A 364 2.48 3.99 -2.11
C ASN A 364 3.67 4.47 -1.26
N ALA A 365 4.86 3.88 -1.44
CA ALA A 365 6.07 4.25 -0.70
C ALA A 365 6.48 5.72 -0.87
N LEU A 366 6.10 6.35 -1.98
CA LEU A 366 6.37 7.75 -2.30
C LEU A 366 5.09 8.60 -2.34
N LYS A 367 4.05 8.21 -1.58
CA LYS A 367 2.74 8.91 -1.56
C LYS A 367 2.89 10.42 -1.45
N HIS A 368 3.80 10.88 -0.59
CA HIS A 368 4.06 12.30 -0.29
C HIS A 368 5.35 12.86 -0.92
N ASN A 369 6.00 12.14 -1.83
CA ASN A 369 7.21 12.60 -2.52
C ASN A 369 7.00 12.57 -4.04
N GLU A 370 6.38 13.62 -4.57
CA GLU A 370 6.02 13.71 -5.99
C GLU A 370 7.24 13.69 -6.92
N VAL A 371 8.34 14.30 -6.49
CA VAL A 371 9.56 14.41 -7.32
C VAL A 371 10.14 13.03 -7.60
N TRP A 372 10.46 12.26 -6.56
CA TRP A 372 11.00 10.92 -6.75
C TRP A 372 9.98 9.95 -7.32
N LYS A 373 8.68 10.09 -6.97
CA LYS A 373 7.62 9.28 -7.58
C LYS A 373 7.60 9.44 -9.09
N ASN A 374 7.72 10.67 -9.59
CA ASN A 374 7.74 10.92 -11.03
C ASN A 374 9.06 10.49 -11.67
N HIS A 375 10.21 10.72 -11.03
CA HIS A 375 11.51 10.26 -11.54
C HIS A 375 11.55 8.74 -11.69
N LEU A 376 11.14 7.99 -10.66
CA LEU A 376 11.12 6.54 -10.71
C LEU A 376 10.09 6.00 -11.71
N LYS A 377 8.93 6.65 -11.91
CA LYS A 377 7.98 6.24 -12.97
C LYS A 377 8.65 6.19 -14.34
N ILE A 378 9.43 7.22 -14.68
CA ILE A 378 10.17 7.29 -15.95
C ILE A 378 11.25 6.22 -16.00
N PHE A 379 11.99 6.02 -14.90
CA PHE A 379 13.00 4.95 -14.85
C PHE A 379 12.38 3.56 -15.02
N PHE A 380 11.19 3.34 -14.47
CA PHE A 380 10.45 2.10 -14.68
C PHE A 380 10.02 1.91 -16.13
N GLU A 381 9.69 2.98 -16.86
CA GLU A 381 9.42 2.88 -18.30
C GLU A 381 10.70 2.49 -19.08
N ASP A 382 11.84 3.11 -18.74
CA ASP A 382 13.14 2.83 -19.39
C ASP A 382 13.58 1.37 -19.24
N ILE A 383 13.36 0.75 -18.07
CA ILE A 383 13.86 -0.60 -17.77
C ILE A 383 12.88 -1.71 -18.15
N GLN A 384 11.62 -1.38 -18.52
CA GLN A 384 10.58 -2.39 -18.77
C GLN A 384 10.96 -3.37 -19.90
N SER A 385 11.82 -2.94 -20.83
CA SER A 385 12.31 -3.76 -21.95
C SER A 385 13.52 -4.65 -21.61
N LEU A 386 14.10 -4.54 -20.41
CA LEU A 386 15.34 -5.21 -20.02
C LEU A 386 15.09 -6.64 -19.51
N GLU A 387 14.51 -7.50 -20.35
CA GLU A 387 14.18 -8.87 -19.96
C GLU A 387 15.41 -9.68 -19.49
N GLY A 388 15.24 -10.39 -18.36
CA GLY A 388 16.26 -11.20 -17.70
C GLY A 388 17.23 -10.43 -16.80
N TYR A 389 17.13 -9.10 -16.71
CA TYR A 389 17.92 -8.33 -15.73
C TYR A 389 17.35 -8.50 -14.32
N LYS A 390 18.23 -8.52 -13.31
CA LYS A 390 17.82 -8.44 -11.90
C LYS A 390 17.55 -6.98 -11.55
N PHE A 391 16.36 -6.71 -11.02
CA PHE A 391 15.96 -5.43 -10.43
C PHE A 391 15.94 -5.55 -8.91
N GLU A 392 16.52 -4.57 -8.24
CA GLU A 392 16.50 -4.40 -6.79
C GLU A 392 16.12 -2.96 -6.46
N ILE A 393 15.30 -2.77 -5.43
CA ILE A 393 14.92 -1.44 -4.96
C ILE A 393 14.96 -1.38 -3.44
N GLU A 394 15.45 -0.26 -2.93
CA GLU A 394 15.33 0.17 -1.55
C GLU A 394 14.90 1.64 -1.54
N ILE A 395 13.74 1.94 -0.97
CA ILE A 395 13.26 3.29 -0.71
C ILE A 395 13.15 3.46 0.79
N LEU A 396 13.75 4.52 1.30
CA LEU A 396 13.47 5.08 2.61
C LEU A 396 12.97 6.51 2.38
N ASN A 397 11.70 6.76 2.65
CA ASN A 397 11.05 8.04 2.49
C ASN A 397 10.63 8.55 3.86
N THR A 398 11.49 9.36 4.51
CA THR A 398 11.11 10.03 5.76
C THR A 398 10.50 11.39 5.41
N SER A 399 9.23 11.60 5.75
CA SER A 399 8.53 12.86 5.48
C SER A 399 8.78 13.92 6.56
N HIS A 400 9.99 13.97 7.13
CA HIS A 400 10.36 14.99 8.12
C HIS A 400 11.87 15.22 8.16
N ILE A 401 12.36 16.09 7.27
CA ILE A 401 13.79 16.33 7.07
C ILE A 401 14.53 16.84 8.32
N LEU A 402 13.89 17.69 9.12
CA LEU A 402 14.50 18.23 10.35
C LEU A 402 14.79 17.13 11.38
N LEU A 403 13.87 16.17 11.55
CA LEU A 403 14.08 15.02 12.42
C LEU A 403 15.17 14.10 11.88
N SER A 404 15.24 13.91 10.56
CA SER A 404 16.36 13.18 9.95
C SER A 404 17.70 13.80 10.32
N PHE A 405 17.85 15.14 10.30
CA PHE A 405 19.09 15.80 10.73
C PHE A 405 19.41 15.55 12.20
N ILE A 406 18.42 15.66 13.08
CA ILE A 406 18.58 15.38 14.51
C ILE A 406 19.05 13.95 14.73
N PHE A 407 18.39 12.96 14.11
CA PHE A 407 18.73 11.56 14.30
C PHE A 407 20.09 11.19 13.74
N ILE A 408 20.51 11.76 12.61
CA ILE A 408 21.86 11.56 12.08
C ILE A 408 22.94 11.97 13.10
N VAL A 409 22.72 13.07 13.81
CA VAL A 409 23.68 13.58 14.81
C VAL A 409 23.65 12.71 16.07
N ILE A 410 22.47 12.28 16.51
CA ILE A 410 22.31 11.54 17.78
C ILE A 410 22.70 10.06 17.65
N SER A 411 22.36 9.39 16.53
CA SER A 411 22.62 7.96 16.36
C SER A 411 24.01 7.64 15.83
N GLU A 412 24.74 8.65 15.33
CA GLU A 412 25.96 8.50 14.51
C GLU A 412 25.76 7.62 13.25
N GLN A 413 24.55 7.14 12.98
CA GLN A 413 24.19 6.27 11.85
C GLN A 413 23.58 7.10 10.72
N ARG A 414 24.47 7.85 10.06
CA ARG A 414 24.12 8.83 9.02
C ARG A 414 23.24 8.29 7.90
N ASN A 415 23.47 7.05 7.49
CA ASN A 415 22.76 6.46 6.36
C ASN A 415 21.41 5.86 6.76
N GLU A 416 21.02 5.76 8.02
CA GLU A 416 19.80 5.02 8.37
C GLU A 416 18.54 5.89 8.44
N HIS A 417 18.70 7.21 8.55
CA HIS A 417 17.60 8.14 8.76
C HIS A 417 17.36 9.11 7.61
N LEU A 418 18.21 9.10 6.59
CA LEU A 418 18.08 10.00 5.44
C LEU A 418 17.11 9.44 4.40
N PRO A 419 16.17 10.28 3.91
CA PRO A 419 15.41 9.93 2.73
C PRO A 419 16.36 9.57 1.58
N ARG A 420 16.10 8.44 0.94
CA ARG A 420 16.79 8.00 -0.27
C ARG A 420 15.93 7.01 -1.03
N TYR A 421 16.27 6.84 -2.29
CA TYR A 421 16.02 5.56 -2.93
C TYR A 421 17.29 5.09 -3.64
N ILE A 422 17.43 3.77 -3.75
CA ILE A 422 18.47 3.10 -4.52
C ILE A 422 17.76 2.03 -5.33
N THR A 423 17.80 2.14 -6.64
CA THR A 423 17.44 1.04 -7.53
C THR A 423 18.70 0.53 -8.22
N ARG A 424 18.77 -0.79 -8.42
CA ARG A 424 19.85 -1.45 -9.15
C ARG A 424 19.24 -2.35 -10.19
N VAL A 425 19.70 -2.20 -11.42
CA VAL A 425 19.42 -3.09 -12.54
C VAL A 425 20.73 -3.71 -12.97
N SER A 426 20.83 -5.03 -12.92
CA SER A 426 22.10 -5.71 -13.18
C SER A 426 21.92 -6.99 -13.99
N LYS A 427 22.85 -7.23 -14.92
CA LYS A 427 23.01 -8.49 -15.64
C LYS A 427 24.46 -8.63 -16.11
N ASP A 428 25.06 -9.78 -15.84
CA ASP A 428 26.46 -10.06 -16.18
C ASP A 428 27.42 -8.96 -15.69
N SER A 429 28.14 -8.27 -16.58
CA SER A 429 29.06 -7.16 -16.26
C SER A 429 28.43 -5.77 -16.37
N HIS A 430 27.12 -5.69 -16.63
CA HIS A 430 26.38 -4.43 -16.73
C HIS A 430 25.58 -4.17 -15.46
N GLU A 431 25.79 -3.00 -14.87
CA GLU A 431 25.02 -2.51 -13.73
C GLU A 431 24.59 -1.06 -13.95
N LYS A 432 23.33 -0.78 -13.66
CA LYS A 432 22.75 0.56 -13.68
C LYS A 432 22.10 0.84 -12.33
N PHE A 433 22.57 1.87 -11.66
CA PHE A 433 22.01 2.35 -10.41
C PHE A 433 21.23 3.63 -10.65
N PHE A 434 20.08 3.76 -10.00
CA PHE A 434 19.35 5.02 -9.92
C PHE A 434 19.22 5.42 -8.46
N LEU A 435 19.67 6.63 -8.15
CA LEU A 435 19.92 7.08 -6.79
C LEU A 435 19.12 8.35 -6.53
N GLY A 436 18.27 8.33 -5.52
CA GLY A 436 17.59 9.51 -4.99
C GLY A 436 18.40 10.15 -3.88
N THR A 437 18.69 11.44 -4.02
CA THR A 437 19.36 12.24 -2.98
C THR A 437 18.88 13.70 -3.06
N PHE A 438 19.56 14.61 -2.36
CA PHE A 438 19.23 16.04 -2.35
C PHE A 438 20.33 16.87 -2.97
N LYS A 439 19.90 18.00 -3.53
CA LYS A 439 20.77 19.12 -3.87
C LYS A 439 20.46 20.29 -2.97
N TRP A 440 21.52 20.97 -2.53
CA TRP A 440 21.41 22.21 -1.78
C TRP A 440 21.80 23.40 -2.64
N SER A 441 21.02 24.48 -2.56
CA SER A 441 21.22 25.71 -3.32
C SER A 441 22.24 26.67 -2.70
N GLY A 442 22.73 26.41 -1.49
CA GLY A 442 23.55 27.34 -0.71
C GLY A 442 22.74 28.33 0.14
N LYS A 443 21.40 28.19 0.15
CA LYS A 443 20.52 29.04 0.98
C LYS A 443 20.78 28.78 2.46
N LYS A 444 21.03 29.87 3.20
CA LYS A 444 21.20 29.80 4.66
C LYS A 444 19.85 29.54 5.34
N PRO A 445 19.79 28.59 6.29
CA PRO A 445 18.56 28.28 7.00
C PRO A 445 18.23 29.35 8.06
N ASP A 446 16.95 29.52 8.34
CA ASP A 446 16.40 30.39 9.39
C ASP A 446 15.46 29.56 10.28
N LEU A 447 16.00 29.03 11.39
CA LEU A 447 15.25 28.12 12.25
C LEU A 447 14.04 28.80 12.89
N ASN A 448 14.20 30.03 13.38
CA ASN A 448 13.10 30.77 14.01
C ASN A 448 11.98 31.03 13.01
N GLY A 449 12.32 31.45 11.79
CA GLY A 449 11.34 31.64 10.73
C GLY A 449 10.59 30.34 10.36
N ILE A 450 11.30 29.21 10.32
CA ILE A 450 10.69 27.88 10.08
C ILE A 450 9.73 27.51 11.22
N ILE A 451 10.14 27.69 12.48
CA ILE A 451 9.31 27.42 13.67
C ILE A 451 8.05 28.30 13.67
N ASP A 452 8.21 29.58 13.39
CA ASP A 452 7.09 30.53 13.34
C ASP A 452 6.07 30.17 12.25
N ARG A 453 6.54 29.82 11.05
CA ARG A 453 5.67 29.54 9.90
C ARG A 453 4.99 28.17 9.93
N TYR A 454 5.72 27.14 10.34
CA TYR A 454 5.25 25.74 10.19
C TYR A 454 4.92 25.05 11.51
N PHE A 455 5.38 25.59 12.64
CA PHE A 455 5.22 25.00 13.96
C PHE A 455 4.53 25.97 14.95
N ASN A 456 3.78 26.94 14.43
CA ASN A 456 3.01 27.94 15.20
C ASN A 456 3.85 28.70 16.23
N GLY A 457 5.13 28.98 15.92
CA GLY A 457 6.04 29.71 16.81
C GLY A 457 6.45 28.95 18.06
N LYS A 458 6.22 27.63 18.10
CA LYS A 458 6.46 26.78 19.27
C LYS A 458 7.39 25.63 18.92
N ALA A 459 8.57 25.61 19.54
CA ALA A 459 9.55 24.56 19.36
C ALA A 459 9.02 23.20 19.84
N GLU A 460 8.10 23.18 20.82
CA GLU A 460 7.43 21.97 21.29
C GLU A 460 6.65 21.29 20.16
N ASN A 461 6.04 22.06 19.26
CA ASN A 461 5.26 21.53 18.14
C ASN A 461 6.14 20.81 17.11
N LEU A 462 7.38 21.28 16.91
CA LEU A 462 8.36 20.58 16.06
C LEU A 462 8.68 19.19 16.65
N VAL A 463 8.92 19.12 17.95
CA VAL A 463 9.24 17.83 18.60
C VAL A 463 7.98 16.96 18.71
N MET A 464 6.79 17.56 18.83
CA MET A 464 5.51 16.86 18.96
C MET A 464 5.20 15.97 17.75
N THR A 465 5.71 16.29 16.55
CA THR A 465 5.52 15.47 15.35
C THR A 465 6.03 14.03 15.53
N LEU A 466 7.02 13.81 16.41
CA LEU A 466 7.53 12.49 16.77
C LEU A 466 6.49 11.60 17.45
N THR A 467 5.58 12.20 18.23
CA THR A 467 4.57 11.43 18.95
C THR A 467 3.59 10.75 18.01
N TRP A 468 3.45 11.22 16.77
CA TRP A 468 2.53 10.68 15.77
C TRP A 468 3.27 10.00 14.60
N GLY A 469 4.48 9.48 14.85
CA GLY A 469 5.24 8.70 13.88
C GLY A 469 6.18 9.52 12.99
N GLY A 470 6.39 10.81 13.29
CA GLY A 470 7.40 11.63 12.62
C GLY A 470 7.04 12.04 11.19
N PHE A 471 5.75 12.06 10.84
CA PHE A 471 5.27 12.63 9.57
C PHE A 471 5.03 14.13 9.70
N ASP A 472 5.56 14.93 8.76
CA ASP A 472 5.30 16.37 8.68
C ASP A 472 4.70 16.74 7.31
N ARG A 473 3.49 17.31 7.34
CA ARG A 473 2.80 17.81 6.14
C ARG A 473 3.51 18.99 5.50
N ASN A 474 4.32 19.71 6.26
CA ASN A 474 5.05 20.88 5.79
C ASN A 474 6.44 20.53 5.23
N ASN A 475 6.83 19.25 5.19
CA ASN A 475 8.18 18.82 4.85
C ASN A 475 8.69 19.42 3.51
N ASP A 476 7.85 19.45 2.47
CA ASP A 476 8.25 19.99 1.17
C ASP A 476 8.48 21.51 1.21
N ALA A 477 7.66 22.24 1.97
CA ALA A 477 7.83 23.67 2.18
C ALA A 477 9.09 23.96 3.01
N VAL A 478 9.34 23.16 4.05
CA VAL A 478 10.56 23.24 4.86
C VAL A 478 11.80 22.97 4.00
N LEU A 479 11.78 21.95 3.12
CA LEU A 479 12.87 21.68 2.19
C LEU A 479 13.18 22.90 1.30
N GLU A 480 12.16 23.54 0.73
CA GLU A 480 12.31 24.76 -0.07
C GLU A 480 12.92 25.93 0.74
N GLU A 481 12.53 26.06 2.01
CA GLU A 481 13.11 27.07 2.90
C GLU A 481 14.59 26.83 3.22
N LEU A 482 14.98 25.58 3.39
CA LEU A 482 16.37 25.16 3.55
C LEU A 482 17.16 25.24 2.23
N GLY A 483 16.45 25.44 1.11
CA GLY A 483 17.03 25.45 -0.23
C GLY A 483 17.48 24.05 -0.67
N LEU A 484 16.82 23.01 -0.18
CA LEU A 484 17.00 21.61 -0.50
C LEU A 484 15.95 21.16 -1.51
N THR A 485 16.38 20.41 -2.52
CA THR A 485 15.47 19.81 -3.51
C THR A 485 15.82 18.36 -3.71
N TYR A 486 14.79 17.52 -3.82
CA TYR A 486 14.94 16.13 -4.25
C TYR A 486 15.55 16.08 -5.66
N GLU A 487 16.56 15.24 -5.82
CA GLU A 487 17.29 15.04 -7.07
C GLU A 487 17.51 13.55 -7.33
N SER A 488 17.88 13.23 -8.56
CA SER A 488 18.12 11.85 -8.96
C SER A 488 19.33 11.73 -9.85
N TYR A 489 20.14 10.71 -9.60
CA TYR A 489 21.36 10.42 -10.33
C TYR A 489 21.30 9.01 -10.89
N VAL A 490 22.02 8.80 -11.99
CA VAL A 490 22.20 7.47 -12.57
C VAL A 490 23.68 7.18 -12.63
N VAL A 491 24.05 5.97 -12.20
CA VAL A 491 25.41 5.46 -12.33
C VAL A 491 25.34 4.23 -13.20
N GLU A 492 26.08 4.24 -14.30
CA GLU A 492 26.19 3.09 -15.20
C GLU A 492 27.61 2.52 -15.13
N ILE A 493 27.69 1.21 -14.94
CA ILE A 493 28.93 0.46 -14.88
C ILE A 493 28.87 -0.63 -15.94
N THR A 494 29.78 -0.58 -16.91
CA THR A 494 29.90 -1.57 -17.98
C THR A 494 31.34 -2.01 -18.06
N ASP A 495 31.61 -3.30 -17.86
CA ASP A 495 32.96 -3.88 -17.90
C ASP A 495 33.97 -3.13 -17.01
N GLY A 496 33.49 -2.66 -15.86
CA GLY A 496 34.28 -1.89 -14.88
C GLY A 496 34.48 -0.42 -15.19
N GLN A 497 33.97 0.10 -16.32
CA GLN A 497 33.95 1.52 -16.62
C GLN A 497 32.71 2.18 -16.02
N LYS A 498 32.91 3.24 -15.23
CA LYS A 498 31.84 3.98 -14.53
C LYS A 498 31.53 5.30 -15.23
N GLU A 499 30.25 5.54 -15.48
CA GLU A 499 29.73 6.82 -15.93
C GLU A 499 28.64 7.34 -14.99
N ASP A 500 28.73 8.62 -14.62
CA ASP A 500 27.77 9.27 -13.74
C ASP A 500 26.92 10.26 -14.52
N PHE A 501 25.62 10.23 -14.28
CA PHE A 501 24.63 11.09 -14.90
C PHE A 501 23.74 11.74 -13.85
N TRP A 502 23.36 12.99 -14.11
CA TRP A 502 22.28 13.66 -13.41
C TRP A 502 20.99 13.50 -14.19
N PHE A 503 19.88 13.21 -13.52
CA PHE A 503 18.56 13.16 -14.11
C PHE A 503 17.77 14.43 -13.78
N ARG A 504 17.64 15.32 -14.76
CA ARG A 504 16.86 16.57 -14.63
C ARG A 504 16.10 16.85 -15.91
N ASN A 505 14.92 17.46 -15.79
CA ASN A 505 14.08 17.81 -16.93
C ASN A 505 13.84 16.61 -17.87
N PHE A 506 13.64 15.42 -17.28
CA PHE A 506 13.41 14.18 -18.01
C PHE A 506 14.57 13.75 -18.93
N ARG A 507 15.82 14.15 -18.60
CA ARG A 507 17.02 13.85 -19.37
C ARG A 507 18.19 13.45 -18.49
N TYR A 508 19.05 12.60 -19.03
CA TYR A 508 20.32 12.21 -18.43
C TYR A 508 21.44 13.12 -18.95
N GLU A 509 22.12 13.81 -18.06
CA GLU A 509 23.27 14.66 -18.38
C GLU A 509 24.52 14.13 -17.69
N LYS A 510 25.58 13.89 -18.45
CA LYS A 510 26.84 13.35 -17.90
C LYS A 510 27.50 14.35 -16.97
N ILE A 511 27.92 13.89 -15.80
CA ILE A 511 28.57 14.71 -14.76
C ILE A 511 29.90 14.09 -14.34
N LYS A 512 30.72 14.89 -13.63
CA LYS A 512 32.02 14.44 -13.12
C LYS A 512 31.95 13.77 -11.75
N PHE A 513 31.04 14.25 -10.90
CA PHE A 513 30.83 13.72 -9.56
C PHE A 513 29.40 14.03 -9.11
N ILE A 514 28.87 13.16 -8.25
CA ILE A 514 27.58 13.33 -7.57
C ILE A 514 27.84 14.13 -6.28
N GLU A 515 27.09 15.20 -6.07
CA GLU A 515 27.17 16.02 -4.85
C GLU A 515 26.25 15.44 -3.76
N ASP A 516 26.75 15.30 -2.52
CA ASP A 516 25.91 15.02 -1.35
C ASP A 516 25.41 16.36 -0.77
N GLY A 517 24.24 16.82 -1.26
CA GLY A 517 23.67 18.10 -0.86
C GLY A 517 23.31 18.18 0.62
N ILE A 518 22.94 17.06 1.24
CA ILE A 518 22.66 17.03 2.68
C ILE A 518 23.95 17.19 3.48
N TYR A 519 25.02 16.45 3.13
CA TYR A 519 26.31 16.60 3.81
C TYR A 519 26.79 18.04 3.78
N ARG A 520 26.75 18.63 2.58
CA ARG A 520 27.18 20.00 2.39
C ARG A 520 26.34 20.97 3.20
N PHE A 521 25.01 20.82 3.19
CA PHE A 521 24.11 21.61 4.00
C PHE A 521 24.45 21.51 5.49
N MET A 522 24.53 20.29 6.04
CA MET A 522 24.77 20.08 7.48
C MET A 522 26.13 20.62 7.92
N ASN A 523 27.17 20.45 7.10
CA ASN A 523 28.52 20.94 7.43
C ASN A 523 28.64 22.46 7.36
N GLU A 524 28.07 23.08 6.33
CA GLU A 524 28.14 24.54 6.17
C GLU A 524 27.18 25.28 7.13
N ASN A 525 26.20 24.58 7.70
CA ASN A 525 25.20 25.13 8.62
C ASN A 525 25.18 24.39 9.97
N LYS A 526 26.36 24.07 10.52
CA LYS A 526 26.48 23.29 11.75
C LYS A 526 25.71 23.92 12.93
N ASP A 527 25.80 25.24 13.11
CA ASP A 527 25.12 25.96 14.19
C ASP A 527 23.60 25.74 14.17
N PHE A 528 23.00 25.69 12.96
CA PHE A 528 21.57 25.40 12.78
C PHE A 528 21.21 23.97 13.21
N VAL A 529 22.07 22.99 12.86
CA VAL A 529 21.84 21.59 13.24
C VAL A 529 22.02 21.40 14.75
N ASP A 530 23.03 22.03 15.35
CA ASP A 530 23.28 21.98 16.80
C ASP A 530 22.11 22.61 17.58
N GLU A 531 21.52 23.70 17.06
CA GLU A 531 20.33 24.33 17.64
C GLU A 531 19.09 23.42 17.55
N LEU A 532 18.88 22.73 16.42
CA LEU A 532 17.82 21.73 16.27
C LEU A 532 17.95 20.58 17.30
N VAL A 533 19.16 20.06 17.49
CA VAL A 533 19.42 19.01 18.48
C VAL A 533 19.16 19.52 19.89
N THR A 534 19.57 20.76 20.20
CA THR A 534 19.30 21.40 21.49
C THR A 534 17.80 21.53 21.78
N ILE A 535 17.02 21.95 20.78
CA ILE A 535 15.55 22.00 20.87
C ILE A 535 14.98 20.61 21.13
N TYR A 536 15.42 19.60 20.37
CA TYR A 536 14.97 18.23 20.55
C TYR A 536 15.26 17.70 21.95
N GLU A 537 16.49 17.84 22.44
CA GLU A 537 16.89 17.36 23.77
C GLU A 537 16.13 18.06 24.88
N LYS A 538 15.86 19.37 24.74
CA LYS A 538 15.10 20.14 25.72
C LYS A 538 13.63 19.70 25.79
N HIS A 539 12.99 19.48 24.64
CA HIS A 539 11.53 19.30 24.57
C HIS A 539 11.07 17.83 24.41
N ARG A 540 11.96 16.87 24.09
CA ARG A 540 11.61 15.44 24.01
C ARG A 540 11.04 14.86 25.31
N PHE A 541 11.35 15.49 26.44
CA PHE A 541 10.88 15.09 27.76
C PHE A 541 9.48 15.65 28.10
N GLU A 542 9.05 16.73 27.46
CA GLU A 542 7.75 17.38 27.75
C GLU A 542 6.56 16.68 27.08
N LEU A 543 6.81 15.85 26.05
CA LEU A 543 5.79 15.20 25.22
C LEU A 543 5.20 13.89 25.78
N LYS A 544 5.61 13.49 26.99
CA LYS A 544 5.07 12.33 27.72
C LYS A 544 4.22 12.73 28.93
N LYS A 545 3.54 13.88 28.85
CA LYS A 545 2.55 14.31 29.85
C LYS A 545 1.13 14.16 29.34
#